data_AF-A0A7S1D2N7-F1
#
_entry.id   AF-A0A7S1D2N7-F1
#
_cell.length_a   1.000
_cell.length_b   1.000
_cell.length_c   1.000
_cell.angle_alpha   90.00
_cell.angle_beta   90.00
_cell.angle_gamma   90.00
#
_symmetry.space_group_name_H-M   'P 1'
#
loop_
_entity.id
_entity.type
_entity.pdbx_description
1 polymer ?
#
loop_
_entity_poly.entity_id
_entity_poly.type
_entity_poly.pdbx_seq_one_letter_code
_entity_poly.pdbx_strand_id
1 'polypeptide(L)'
;DQCCPLERKCASDRLTFAEFVEITARCRQPEWMSQTLRMEDKYWDVINFVGHLESALDDTKRLLEKIGAWTEFGMTGWGNNDGNDSIFAADPVLDKNMMSMFYDTEETKKRVEEIYAIDYDNSKLGLRQP
;
A
#
# COMPACT_ATOMS: atom_id res chain seq x y z
N ASP A 1 0.68 0.11 28.20
CA ASP A 1 0.83 -0.58 26.90
C ASP A 1 -0.50 -1.14 26.42
N GLN A 2 -1.35 -0.27 25.87
CA GLN A 2 -2.67 -0.67 25.38
C GLN A 2 -2.70 -0.54 23.86
N CYS A 3 -1.86 -1.34 23.21
CA CYS A 3 -2.00 -1.56 21.78
C CYS A 3 -3.28 -2.33 21.56
N CYS A 4 -4.26 -1.68 20.95
CA CYS A 4 -5.59 -2.17 20.59
C CYS A 4 -5.74 -3.68 20.78
N PRO A 5 -6.15 -4.15 21.98
CA PRO A 5 -6.36 -5.57 22.17
C PRO A 5 -7.43 -6.01 21.16
N LEU A 6 -7.24 -7.19 20.57
CA LEU A 6 -8.09 -7.81 19.54
C LEU A 6 -9.61 -7.77 19.86
N GLU A 7 -9.96 -7.52 21.12
CA GLU A 7 -11.28 -7.05 21.52
C GLU A 7 -11.56 -5.63 21.00
N ARG A 8 -12.01 -5.46 19.74
CA ARG A 8 -12.89 -4.41 19.14
C ARG A 8 -12.91 -2.94 19.69
N LYS A 9 -12.09 -2.54 20.66
CA LYS A 9 -12.19 -1.31 21.45
C LYS A 9 -11.60 -0.11 20.73
N CYS A 10 -10.63 -0.33 19.85
CA CYS A 10 -10.14 0.74 18.97
C CYS A 10 -11.11 1.09 17.84
N ALA A 11 -12.08 0.22 17.54
CA ALA A 11 -13.16 0.57 16.62
C ALA A 11 -14.30 1.33 17.35
N SER A 12 -14.41 1.22 18.68
CA SER A 12 -15.42 1.95 19.47
C SER A 12 -14.97 3.35 19.86
N ASP A 13 -13.66 3.58 19.96
CA ASP A 13 -13.09 4.90 20.24
C ASP A 13 -12.89 5.65 18.92
N ARG A 14 -13.56 6.78 18.75
CA ARG A 14 -13.39 7.66 17.58
C ARG A 14 -12.04 8.37 17.66
N LEU A 15 -10.97 7.65 17.31
CA LEU A 15 -9.64 8.24 17.16
C LEU A 15 -9.64 9.21 15.97
N THR A 16 -9.04 10.38 16.17
CA THR A 16 -8.61 11.23 15.06
C THR A 16 -7.47 10.54 14.29
N PHE A 17 -7.21 10.96 13.05
CA PHE A 17 -6.11 10.39 12.27
C PHE A 17 -4.74 10.62 12.92
N ALA A 18 -4.51 11.80 13.50
CA ALA A 18 -3.27 12.08 14.25
C ALA A 18 -3.09 11.14 15.46
N GLU A 19 -4.15 10.89 16.24
CA GLU A 19 -4.11 9.92 17.34
C GLU A 19 -3.87 8.50 16.85
N PHE A 20 -4.45 8.13 15.71
CA PHE A 20 -4.18 6.84 15.07
C PHE A 20 -2.71 6.70 14.68
N VAL A 21 -2.10 7.71 14.05
CA VAL A 21 -0.66 7.73 13.69
C VAL A 21 0.23 7.58 14.93
N GLU A 22 -0.13 8.19 16.06
CA GLU A 22 0.62 8.04 17.30
C GLU A 22 0.52 6.62 17.90
N ILE A 23 -0.62 5.96 17.72
CA ILE A 23 -0.80 4.57 18.13
C ILE A 23 0.04 3.64 17.25
N THR A 24 0.04 3.83 15.93
CA THR A 24 0.82 2.98 15.01
C THR A 24 2.32 3.09 15.28
N ALA A 25 2.82 4.27 15.66
CA ALA A 25 4.23 4.47 16.03
C ALA A 25 4.68 3.66 17.25
N ARG A 26 3.76 3.35 18.17
CA ARG A 26 4.07 2.66 19.45
C ARG A 26 3.72 1.18 19.39
N CYS A 27 2.77 0.82 18.54
CA CYS A 27 2.21 -0.52 18.46
C CYS A 27 2.73 -1.29 17.25
N ARG A 28 3.48 -2.35 17.53
CA ARG A 28 4.01 -3.27 16.51
C ARG A 28 2.94 -4.24 16.02
N GLN A 29 1.92 -3.72 15.34
CA GLN A 29 0.95 -4.55 14.63
C GLN A 29 1.45 -4.77 13.19
N PRO A 30 1.47 -6.01 12.67
CA PRO A 30 1.99 -6.31 11.34
C PRO A 30 1.37 -5.49 10.20
N GLU A 31 0.12 -5.05 10.36
CA GLU A 31 -0.64 -4.26 9.40
C GLU A 31 -0.18 -2.81 9.32
N TRP A 32 0.49 -2.28 10.36
CA TRP A 32 0.94 -0.89 10.46
C TRP A 32 2.46 -0.75 10.41
N MET A 33 3.17 -1.87 10.35
CA MET A 33 4.62 -1.86 10.19
C MET A 33 5.01 -1.49 8.77
N SER A 34 6.11 -0.75 8.63
CA SER A 34 6.82 -0.56 7.37
C SER A 34 7.05 -1.91 6.67
N GLN A 35 6.93 -1.95 5.35
CA GLN A 35 7.10 -3.19 4.58
C GLN A 35 8.50 -3.79 4.76
N THR A 36 9.51 -2.93 4.89
CA THR A 36 10.92 -3.30 5.14
C THR A 36 11.08 -4.12 6.41
N LEU A 37 10.41 -3.72 7.50
CA LEU A 37 10.46 -4.45 8.77
C LEU A 37 9.53 -5.66 8.82
N ARG A 38 8.51 -5.70 7.96
CA ARG A 38 7.55 -6.81 7.92
C ARG A 38 8.10 -8.03 7.17
N MET A 39 8.93 -7.79 6.16
CA MET A 39 9.54 -8.86 5.37
C MET A 39 10.84 -9.33 6.01
N GLU A 40 11.01 -10.64 6.18
CA GLU A 40 12.29 -11.20 6.63
C GLU A 40 13.37 -11.04 5.56
N ASP A 41 14.62 -10.77 5.98
CA ASP A 41 15.75 -10.50 5.07
C ASP A 41 15.94 -11.56 3.98
N LYS A 42 15.76 -12.83 4.33
CA LYS A 42 15.90 -13.97 3.41
C LYS A 42 14.95 -13.94 2.22
N TYR A 43 13.84 -13.19 2.30
CA TYR A 43 12.87 -13.10 1.21
C TYR A 43 13.20 -11.98 0.21
N TRP A 44 13.93 -10.94 0.62
CA TRP A 44 14.29 -9.83 -0.27
C TRP A 44 15.11 -10.26 -1.50
N ASP A 45 15.85 -11.35 -1.39
CA ASP A 45 16.65 -11.91 -2.49
C ASP A 45 15.83 -12.71 -3.50
N VAL A 46 14.65 -13.20 -3.11
CA VAL A 46 13.76 -13.99 -4.00
C VAL A 46 12.57 -13.20 -4.52
N ILE A 47 12.28 -12.03 -3.95
CA ILE A 47 11.29 -11.10 -4.50
C ILE A 47 11.80 -10.60 -5.86
N ASN A 48 11.11 -11.04 -6.91
CA ASN A 48 11.47 -10.75 -8.29
C ASN A 48 10.54 -9.70 -8.94
N PHE A 49 9.54 -9.21 -8.21
CA PHE A 49 8.61 -8.20 -8.66
C PHE A 49 8.05 -7.43 -7.47
N VAL A 50 8.07 -6.10 -7.59
CA VAL A 50 7.37 -5.18 -6.70
C VAL A 50 6.51 -4.29 -7.60
N GLY A 51 5.23 -4.15 -7.25
CA GLY A 51 4.28 -3.28 -7.94
C GLY A 51 3.69 -2.28 -6.96
N HIS A 52 3.16 -1.19 -7.49
CA HIS A 52 2.63 -0.08 -6.73
C HIS A 52 1.17 0.17 -7.07
N LEU A 53 0.40 0.62 -6.08
CA LEU A 53 -1.04 0.82 -6.26
C LEU A 53 -1.33 2.04 -7.15
N GLU A 54 -0.52 3.09 -7.07
CA GLU A 54 -0.61 4.28 -7.91
C GLU A 54 -0.40 3.98 -9.40
N SER A 55 0.33 2.91 -9.71
CA SER A 55 0.60 2.40 -11.06
C SER A 55 0.06 0.98 -11.25
N ALA A 56 -1.00 0.59 -10.51
CA ALA A 56 -1.46 -0.80 -10.46
C ALA A 56 -1.74 -1.41 -11.84
N LEU A 57 -2.31 -0.62 -12.75
CA LEU A 57 -2.57 -1.04 -14.14
C LEU A 57 -1.27 -1.34 -14.89
N ASP A 58 -0.32 -0.41 -14.87
CA ASP A 58 0.96 -0.53 -15.57
C ASP A 58 1.83 -1.64 -14.97
N ASP A 59 1.87 -1.73 -13.64
CA ASP A 59 2.62 -2.75 -12.92
C ASP A 59 2.03 -4.15 -13.12
N THR A 60 0.71 -4.26 -13.19
CA THR A 60 0.07 -5.52 -13.55
C THR A 60 0.42 -5.95 -14.95
N LYS A 61 0.34 -5.04 -15.92
CA LYS A 61 0.76 -5.34 -17.29
C LYS A 61 2.20 -5.83 -17.32
N ARG A 62 3.11 -5.13 -16.64
CA ARG A 62 4.52 -5.50 -16.51
C ARG A 62 4.70 -6.89 -15.88
N LEU A 63 3.92 -7.23 -14.86
CA LEU A 63 3.92 -8.55 -14.24
C LEU A 63 3.49 -9.64 -15.23
N LEU A 64 2.37 -9.41 -15.93
CA LEU A 64 1.80 -10.37 -16.88
C LEU A 64 2.71 -10.57 -18.11
N GLU A 65 3.33 -9.50 -18.60
CA GLU A 65 4.33 -9.58 -19.68
C GLU A 65 5.54 -10.41 -19.23
N LYS A 66 6.02 -10.19 -17.99
CA LYS A 66 7.16 -10.92 -17.43
C LYS A 66 6.94 -12.43 -17.35
N ILE A 67 5.71 -12.87 -17.07
CA ILE A 67 5.37 -14.30 -17.00
C ILE A 67 4.82 -14.86 -18.32
N GLY A 68 4.75 -14.06 -19.39
CA GLY A 68 4.22 -14.47 -20.69
C GLY A 68 2.70 -14.63 -20.76
N ALA A 69 1.97 -14.15 -19.76
CA ALA A 69 0.51 -14.28 -19.65
C ALA A 69 -0.26 -13.10 -20.25
N TRP A 70 0.42 -11.99 -20.59
CA TRP A 70 -0.25 -10.77 -21.04
C TRP A 70 -1.12 -11.00 -22.29
N THR A 71 -0.57 -11.60 -23.34
CA THR A 71 -1.29 -11.76 -24.61
C THR A 71 -2.54 -12.63 -24.48
N GLU A 72 -2.48 -13.68 -23.66
CA GLU A 72 -3.56 -14.65 -23.50
C GLU A 72 -4.61 -14.24 -22.46
N PHE A 73 -4.19 -13.60 -21.36
CA PHE A 73 -5.04 -13.33 -20.20
C PHE A 73 -5.09 -11.86 -19.75
N GLY A 74 -4.15 -11.03 -20.19
CA GLY A 74 -4.03 -9.64 -19.75
C GLY A 74 -4.57 -8.61 -20.74
N MET A 75 -4.42 -8.88 -22.04
CA MET A 75 -4.85 -7.98 -23.13
C MET A 75 -6.36 -7.78 -23.14
N THR A 76 -7.09 -8.85 -22.84
CA THR A 76 -8.54 -8.80 -22.60
C THR A 76 -8.74 -8.72 -21.09
N GLY A 77 -9.62 -7.83 -20.67
CA GLY A 77 -10.08 -7.74 -19.30
C GLY A 77 -10.73 -9.03 -18.76
N TRP A 78 -11.19 -8.98 -17.51
CA TRP A 78 -11.76 -10.16 -16.82
C TRP A 78 -13.25 -9.95 -16.48
N GLY A 79 -13.82 -8.83 -16.92
CA GLY A 79 -15.19 -8.44 -16.57
C GLY A 79 -16.28 -9.22 -17.31
N ASN A 80 -17.46 -9.18 -16.73
CA ASN A 80 -18.65 -9.89 -17.22
C ASN A 80 -19.13 -9.39 -18.60
N ASN A 81 -18.70 -8.21 -19.04
CA ASN A 81 -18.99 -7.66 -20.37
C ASN A 81 -17.89 -8.09 -21.36
N ASP A 82 -18.06 -9.28 -21.93
CA ASP A 82 -17.21 -9.83 -23.00
C ASP A 82 -15.71 -9.96 -22.66
N GLY A 83 -15.35 -9.90 -21.37
CA GLY A 83 -13.94 -9.93 -20.95
C GLY A 83 -13.15 -8.69 -21.38
N ASN A 84 -13.79 -7.52 -21.47
CA ASN A 84 -13.09 -6.27 -21.84
C ASN A 84 -12.90 -5.29 -20.68
N ASP A 85 -13.47 -5.56 -19.50
CA ASP A 85 -13.26 -4.68 -18.35
C ASP A 85 -11.86 -4.89 -17.77
N SER A 86 -11.03 -3.84 -17.81
CA SER A 86 -9.70 -3.87 -17.20
C SER A 86 -9.81 -4.16 -15.70
N ILE A 87 -9.02 -5.12 -15.22
CA ILE A 87 -8.97 -5.50 -13.80
C ILE A 87 -8.46 -4.39 -12.88
N PHE A 88 -7.79 -3.40 -13.45
CA PHE A 88 -7.37 -2.17 -12.77
C PHE A 88 -7.89 -0.94 -13.51
N ALA A 89 -9.06 -1.05 -14.16
CA ALA A 89 -9.80 0.13 -14.59
C ALA A 89 -9.91 1.02 -13.35
N ALA A 90 -9.31 2.21 -13.41
CA ALA A 90 -9.31 3.12 -12.29
C ALA A 90 -10.76 3.33 -11.86
N ASP A 91 -11.09 2.90 -10.63
CA ASP A 91 -12.32 3.33 -10.01
C ASP A 91 -12.17 4.84 -9.79
N PRO A 92 -12.98 5.70 -10.45
CA PRO A 92 -12.90 7.15 -10.26
C PRO A 92 -13.13 7.58 -8.80
N VAL A 93 -13.57 6.66 -7.92
CA VAL A 93 -13.82 6.89 -6.49
C VAL A 93 -12.56 6.75 -5.61
N LEU A 94 -11.47 6.13 -6.10
CA LEU A 94 -10.14 6.21 -5.44
C LEU A 94 -9.52 7.57 -5.75
N ASP A 95 -10.18 8.59 -5.20
CA ASP A 95 -9.91 9.99 -5.42
C ASP A 95 -8.58 10.38 -4.77
N LYS A 96 -7.75 11.11 -5.53
CA LYS A 96 -6.49 11.70 -5.07
C LYS A 96 -6.68 12.63 -3.86
N ASN A 97 -7.93 12.97 -3.54
CA ASN A 97 -8.33 13.74 -2.37
C ASN A 97 -8.32 12.95 -1.04
N MET A 98 -8.20 11.62 -1.03
CA MET A 98 -8.13 10.85 0.23
C MET A 98 -6.93 11.24 1.09
N MET A 99 -5.77 11.48 0.48
CA MET A 99 -4.60 11.97 1.23
C MET A 99 -4.90 13.32 1.89
N SER A 100 -5.42 14.30 1.16
CA SER A 100 -5.77 15.60 1.76
C SER A 100 -6.88 15.52 2.82
N MET A 101 -7.73 14.48 2.79
CA MET A 101 -8.77 14.29 3.80
C MET A 101 -8.23 13.79 5.15
N PHE A 102 -7.13 13.04 5.16
CA PHE A 102 -6.57 12.48 6.39
C PHE A 102 -5.30 13.21 6.87
N TYR A 103 -4.45 13.67 5.95
CA TYR A 103 -3.27 14.47 6.26
C TYR A 103 -3.66 15.95 6.40
N ASP A 104 -4.44 16.23 7.43
CA ASP A 104 -5.00 17.55 7.73
C ASP A 104 -3.94 18.58 8.18
N THR A 105 -2.78 18.12 8.64
CA THR A 105 -1.65 18.96 9.09
C THR A 105 -0.31 18.48 8.52
N GLU A 106 0.61 19.42 8.29
CA GLU A 106 1.99 19.10 7.89
C GLU A 106 2.72 18.29 8.97
N GLU A 107 2.38 18.50 10.24
CA GLU A 107 2.91 17.74 11.37
C GLU A 107 2.53 16.26 11.27
N THR A 108 1.26 15.94 11.01
CA THR A 108 0.81 14.55 10.84
C THR A 108 1.48 13.90 9.63
N LYS A 109 1.61 14.63 8.51
CA LYS A 109 2.30 14.14 7.31
C LYS A 109 3.76 13.81 7.59
N LYS A 110 4.50 14.75 8.18
CA LYS A 110 5.90 14.54 8.56
C LYS A 110 6.04 13.36 9.52
N ARG A 111 5.11 13.21 10.46
CA ARG A 111 5.12 12.10 11.41
C ARG A 111 4.98 10.74 10.72
N VAL A 112 4.07 10.63 9.75
CA VAL A 112 3.94 9.41 8.95
C VAL A 112 5.20 9.16 8.12
N GLU A 113 5.75 10.19 7.46
CA GLU A 113 7.00 10.07 6.70
C GLU A 113 8.15 9.56 7.58
N GLU A 114 8.28 10.04 8.81
CA GLU A 114 9.28 9.56 9.78
C GLU A 114 9.07 8.08 10.16
N ILE A 115 7.82 7.66 10.39
CA ILE A 115 7.49 6.27 10.77
C ILE A 115 7.85 5.29 9.64
N TYR A 116 7.59 5.68 8.39
CA TYR A 116 7.79 4.83 7.21
C TYR A 116 9.07 5.15 6.42
N ALA A 117 9.96 6.01 6.94
CA ALA A 117 11.18 6.45 6.25
C ALA A 117 12.06 5.29 5.74
N ILE A 118 12.12 4.20 6.50
CA ILE A 118 12.90 3.01 6.14
C ILE A 118 12.44 2.34 4.84
N ASP A 119 11.16 2.45 4.48
CA ASP A 119 10.66 1.92 3.21
C ASP A 119 11.20 2.71 2.01
N TYR A 120 11.41 4.02 2.18
CA TYR A 120 12.05 4.85 1.15
C TYR A 120 13.54 4.58 1.02
N ASP A 121 14.20 4.06 2.06
CA ASP A 121 15.61 3.68 2.00
C ASP A 121 15.82 2.28 1.39
N ASN A 122 14.76 1.47 1.36
CA ASN A 122 14.81 0.13 0.79
C ASN A 122 14.72 0.15 -0.75
N SER A 123 15.87 0.08 -1.40
CA SER A 123 15.98 0.06 -2.87
C SER A 123 15.16 -1.04 -3.56
N LYS A 124 14.78 -2.13 -2.87
CA LYS A 124 13.92 -3.19 -3.43
C LYS A 124 12.49 -2.73 -3.64
N LEU A 125 12.01 -1.77 -2.84
CA LEU A 125 10.64 -1.28 -2.89
C LEU A 125 10.41 -0.27 -4.01
N GLY A 126 11.46 0.37 -4.55
CA GLY A 126 11.31 1.29 -5.69
C GLY A 126 10.58 2.61 -5.39
N LEU A 127 10.44 2.99 -4.11
CA LEU A 127 9.63 4.13 -3.68
C LEU A 127 10.31 5.51 -3.84
N ARG A 128 11.63 5.56 -4.02
CA ARG A 128 12.30 6.83 -4.33
C ARG A 128 12.02 7.18 -5.79
N GLN A 129 11.25 8.25 -6.00
CA GLN A 129 11.17 8.88 -7.30
C GLN A 129 12.53 9.50 -7.66
N PRO A 130 12.93 9.46 -8.94
CA PRO A 130 14.15 10.11 -9.42
C PRO A 130 14.14 11.63 -9.23
#